data_AF-A0A7K6H4K3-F1
#
_entry.id   AF-A0A7K6H4K3-F1
#
_cell.length_a   1.000
_cell.length_b   1.000
_cell.length_c   1.000
_cell.angle_alpha   90.00
_cell.angle_beta   90.00
_cell.angle_gamma   90.00
#
_symmetry.space_group_name_H-M   'P 1'
#
loop_
_entity.id
_entity.type
_entity.pdbx_description
1 polymer ?
#
loop_
_entity_poly.entity_id
_entity_poly.type
_entity_poly.pdbx_seq_one_letter_code
_entity_poly.pdbx_strand_id
1 'polypeptide(L)'
;SGPGHGEAETRECIYYNANWELEKTNQSGVERCEGEKDKRLHCYASWRNNSGSIELVKKGCWLDDFNCYDRQECVATEENPQVFFCCCEGNYCNEKFTHLPEVTGPE
;
A
#
# COMPACT_ATOMS: atom_id res chain seq x y z
N SER A 1 18.60 -14.69 23.61
CA SER A 1 17.69 -13.56 23.37
C SER A 1 17.99 -12.99 22.00
N GLY A 2 17.25 -13.41 20.97
CA GLY A 2 17.39 -12.84 19.63
C GLY A 2 16.80 -11.43 19.59
N PRO A 3 17.28 -10.54 18.72
CA PRO A 3 16.63 -9.25 18.54
C PRO A 3 15.26 -9.55 17.94
N GLY A 4 14.20 -9.30 18.71
CA GLY A 4 12.84 -9.29 18.15
C GLY A 4 12.85 -8.26 17.03
N HIS A 5 12.56 -8.69 15.81
CA HIS A 5 12.21 -7.80 14.73
C HIS A 5 11.11 -6.89 15.28
N GLY A 6 11.43 -5.63 15.56
CA GLY A 6 10.43 -4.68 16.00
C GLY A 6 9.40 -4.60 14.88
N GLU A 7 8.16 -5.05 15.16
CA GLU A 7 7.03 -4.81 14.28
C GLU A 7 7.08 -3.33 13.89
N ALA A 8 7.26 -3.06 12.61
CA ALA A 8 7.28 -1.70 12.10
C ALA A 8 5.84 -1.17 12.13
N GLU A 9 5.41 -0.70 13.29
CA GLU A 9 4.09 -0.11 13.50
C GLU A 9 3.88 1.02 12.48
N THR A 10 2.87 0.89 11.63
CA THR A 10 2.53 1.90 10.63
C THR A 10 1.75 3.05 11.29
N ARG A 11 2.32 4.25 11.23
CA ARG A 11 1.70 5.47 11.77
C ARG A 11 1.49 6.54 10.71
N GLU A 12 2.32 6.55 9.67
CA GLU A 12 2.28 7.54 8.60
C GLU A 12 2.50 6.88 7.23
N CYS A 13 1.72 7.31 6.24
CA CYS A 13 1.78 6.82 4.88
C CYS A 13 1.90 7.96 3.88
N ILE A 14 2.47 7.67 2.70
CA ILE A 14 2.39 8.60 1.57
C ILE A 14 0.93 8.70 1.14
N TYR A 15 0.44 9.92 1.04
CA TYR A 15 -0.91 10.23 0.59
C TYR A 15 -0.91 10.70 -0.86
N TYR A 16 -1.84 10.18 -1.64
CA TYR A 16 -2.11 10.66 -3.00
C TYR A 16 -3.56 10.42 -3.37
N ASN A 17 -4.18 11.36 -4.07
CA ASN A 17 -5.53 11.22 -4.60
C ASN A 17 -5.63 11.82 -6.01
N ALA A 18 -5.83 10.97 -7.02
CA ALA A 18 -6.02 11.43 -8.40
C ALA A 18 -7.29 12.28 -8.57
N ASN A 19 -8.31 12.05 -7.75
CA ASN A 19 -9.62 12.69 -7.86
C ASN A 19 -9.83 13.81 -6.83
N TRP A 20 -8.73 14.46 -6.42
CA TRP A 20 -8.69 15.39 -5.29
C TRP A 20 -9.61 16.60 -5.43
N GLU A 21 -9.80 17.13 -6.65
CA GLU A 21 -10.69 18.27 -6.89
C GLU A 21 -12.16 17.93 -6.59
N LEU A 22 -12.62 16.76 -7.06
CA LEU A 22 -13.99 16.30 -6.84
C LEU A 22 -14.22 15.92 -5.38
N GLU A 23 -13.24 15.25 -4.77
CA GLU A 23 -13.30 14.79 -3.39
C GLU A 23 -12.96 15.90 -2.37
N LYS A 24 -12.55 17.09 -2.84
CA LYS A 24 -12.13 18.24 -2.01
C LYS A 24 -11.06 17.87 -0.98
N THR A 25 -10.07 17.10 -1.44
CA THR A 25 -8.92 16.68 -0.64
C THR A 25 -7.64 17.34 -1.15
N ASN A 26 -6.53 17.15 -0.44
CA ASN A 26 -5.22 17.47 -1.02
C ASN A 26 -4.91 16.49 -2.15
N GLN A 27 -4.10 16.90 -3.13
CA GLN A 27 -3.65 15.96 -4.16
C GLN A 27 -2.61 14.96 -3.63
N SER A 28 -1.70 15.44 -2.78
CA SER A 28 -0.58 14.67 -2.26
C SER A 28 -0.20 15.15 -0.85
N GLY A 29 0.53 14.32 -0.11
CA GLY A 29 1.03 14.67 1.21
C GLY A 29 1.45 13.45 2.02
N VAL A 30 1.38 13.60 3.33
CA VAL A 30 1.52 12.51 4.30
C VAL A 30 0.20 12.38 5.04
N GLU A 31 -0.29 11.15 5.15
CA GLU A 31 -1.48 10.81 5.95
C GLU A 31 -1.03 10.16 7.25
N ARG A 32 -1.56 10.64 8.37
CA ARG A 32 -1.39 9.99 9.68
C ARG A 32 -2.49 8.97 9.84
N CYS A 33 -2.13 7.72 10.10
CA CYS A 33 -3.08 6.63 10.16
C CYS A 33 -3.84 6.63 11.48
N GLU A 34 -5.16 6.50 11.39
CA GLU A 34 -6.07 6.39 12.53
C GLU A 34 -6.69 4.99 12.54
N GLY A 35 -6.69 4.33 13.70
CA GLY A 35 -7.21 2.97 13.87
C GLY A 35 -7.50 2.64 15.33
N GLU A 36 -8.10 1.47 15.56
CA GLU A 36 -8.34 0.95 16.90
C GLU A 36 -7.03 0.47 17.55
N LYS A 37 -6.91 0.60 18.88
CA LYS A 37 -5.65 0.31 19.62
C LYS A 37 -5.10 -1.11 19.45
N ASP A 38 -5.97 -2.07 19.12
CA ASP A 38 -5.62 -3.50 19.00
C ASP A 38 -5.68 -3.98 17.54
N LYS A 39 -5.74 -3.06 16.59
CA LYS A 39 -5.83 -3.33 15.16
C LYS A 39 -4.55 -2.88 14.46
N ARG A 40 -4.03 -3.71 13.56
CA ARG A 40 -2.87 -3.32 12.75
C ARG A 40 -3.27 -2.23 11.76
N LEU A 41 -2.29 -1.42 11.39
CA LEU A 41 -2.42 -0.38 10.38
C LEU A 41 -1.35 -0.64 9.32
N HIS A 42 -1.69 -0.30 8.08
CA HIS A 42 -0.86 -0.53 6.91
C HIS A 42 -0.88 0.73 6.03
N CYS A 43 0.03 0.80 5.06
CA CYS A 43 -0.09 1.71 3.94
C CYS A 43 -0.53 0.94 2.69
N TYR A 44 -1.11 1.65 1.71
CA TYR A 44 -1.42 1.10 0.41
C TYR A 44 -1.00 2.01 -0.75
N ALA A 45 -0.83 1.41 -1.92
CA ALA A 45 -0.75 2.13 -3.19
C ALA A 45 -1.65 1.45 -4.23
N SER A 46 -2.28 2.28 -5.07
CA SER A 46 -3.10 1.83 -6.18
C SER A 46 -2.81 2.65 -7.45
N TRP A 47 -2.71 1.96 -8.58
CA TRP A 47 -2.34 2.55 -9.87
C TRP A 47 -2.95 1.77 -11.03
N ARG A 48 -2.94 2.37 -12.22
CA ARG A 48 -3.19 1.70 -13.50
C ARG A 48 -1.88 1.59 -14.26
N ASN A 49 -1.77 0.56 -15.08
CA ASN A 49 -0.65 0.38 -16.00
C ASN A 49 -1.17 0.24 -17.42
N ASN A 50 -1.21 1.36 -18.14
CA ASN A 50 -1.64 1.41 -19.53
C ASN A 50 -0.43 1.21 -20.44
N SER A 51 -0.17 -0.04 -20.83
CA SER A 51 0.93 -0.41 -21.75
C SER A 51 2.31 0.10 -21.31
N GLY A 52 2.60 0.05 -20.00
CA GLY A 52 3.86 0.51 -19.40
C GLY A 52 3.80 1.92 -18.82
N SER A 53 2.74 2.70 -19.09
CA SER A 53 2.52 4.01 -18.46
C SER A 53 1.80 3.83 -17.13
N ILE A 54 2.47 4.23 -16.04
CA ILE A 54 1.92 4.18 -14.70
C ILE A 54 1.09 5.43 -14.42
N GLU A 55 -0.18 5.23 -14.07
CA GLU A 55 -1.10 6.27 -13.64
C GLU A 55 -1.50 6.02 -12.19
N LEU A 56 -1.03 6.85 -11.26
CA LEU A 56 -1.41 6.73 -9.85
C LEU A 56 -2.90 7.01 -9.67
N VAL A 57 -3.57 6.16 -8.88
CA VAL A 57 -4.98 6.32 -8.52
C VAL A 57 -5.08 6.87 -7.10
N LYS A 58 -4.60 6.13 -6.09
CA LYS A 58 -4.59 6.55 -4.69
C LYS A 58 -3.41 5.96 -3.91
N LYS A 59 -3.00 6.65 -2.85
CA LYS A 59 -2.10 6.17 -1.80
C LYS A 59 -2.60 6.66 -0.44
N GLY A 60 -2.38 5.88 0.61
CA GLY A 60 -2.73 6.29 1.97
C GLY A 60 -2.63 5.17 2.98
N CYS A 61 -3.31 5.37 4.11
CA CYS A 61 -3.47 4.39 5.18
C CYS A 61 -4.50 3.32 4.82
N TRP A 62 -4.26 2.11 5.32
CA TRP A 62 -5.12 0.94 5.15
C TRP A 62 -5.35 0.28 6.50
N LEU A 63 -6.59 -0.17 6.73
CA LEU A 63 -7.01 -0.79 7.98
C LEU A 63 -6.52 -2.25 8.06
N ASP A 64 -6.64 -2.82 9.25
CA ASP A 64 -6.21 -4.18 9.61
C ASP A 64 -6.63 -5.25 8.59
N ASP A 65 -5.66 -5.70 7.78
CA ASP A 65 -5.85 -6.66 6.70
C ASP A 65 -4.69 -7.67 6.72
N PHE A 66 -5.03 -8.95 6.91
CA PHE A 66 -4.06 -10.04 7.02
C PHE A 66 -3.19 -10.18 5.76
N ASN A 67 -3.67 -9.71 4.60
CA ASN A 67 -2.88 -9.71 3.37
C ASN A 67 -1.66 -8.80 3.44
N CYS A 68 -1.64 -7.83 4.37
CA CYS A 68 -0.59 -6.83 4.50
C CYS A 68 0.42 -7.16 5.61
N TYR A 69 0.16 -8.20 6.39
CA TYR A 69 0.95 -8.53 7.59
C TYR A 69 2.38 -8.90 7.23
N ASP A 70 3.32 -8.34 7.97
CA ASP A 70 4.76 -8.56 7.88
C ASP A 70 5.36 -8.19 6.50
N ARG A 71 4.59 -7.48 5.64
CA ARG A 71 5.03 -7.05 4.31
C ARG A 71 5.69 -5.68 4.37
N GLN A 72 7.01 -5.61 4.30
CA GLN A 72 7.72 -4.32 4.27
C GLN A 72 7.68 -3.62 2.90
N GLU A 73 7.45 -4.37 1.83
CA GLU A 73 7.43 -3.86 0.45
C GLU A 73 6.00 -3.88 -0.11
N CYS A 74 5.59 -2.79 -0.77
CA CYS A 74 4.28 -2.70 -1.42
C CYS A 74 4.32 -3.38 -2.79
N VAL A 75 3.96 -4.67 -2.84
CA VAL A 75 3.98 -5.47 -4.06
C VAL A 75 2.57 -5.95 -4.44
N ALA A 76 2.11 -5.62 -5.64
CA ALA A 76 0.90 -6.19 -6.22
C ALA A 76 1.23 -7.54 -6.85
N THR A 77 0.43 -8.58 -6.56
CA THR A 77 0.65 -9.95 -7.05
C THR A 77 -0.42 -10.45 -8.01
N GLU A 78 -1.54 -9.74 -8.16
CA GLU A 78 -2.61 -10.11 -9.08
C GLU A 78 -2.15 -10.11 -10.54
N GLU A 79 -2.56 -11.11 -11.32
CA GLU A 79 -2.20 -11.24 -12.73
C GLU A 79 -3.05 -10.32 -13.62
N ASN A 80 -2.42 -9.32 -14.23
CA ASN A 80 -3.02 -8.36 -15.17
C ASN A 80 -4.32 -7.66 -14.69
N PRO A 81 -4.35 -7.02 -13.51
CA PRO A 81 -5.51 -6.31 -13.01
C PRO A 81 -5.77 -5.01 -13.80
N GLN A 82 -7.04 -4.58 -13.89
CA GLN A 82 -7.38 -3.27 -14.43
C GLN A 82 -6.86 -2.12 -13.55
N VAL A 83 -6.83 -2.35 -12.24
CA VAL A 83 -6.31 -1.42 -11.23
C VAL A 83 -5.47 -2.26 -10.27
N PHE A 84 -4.18 -1.95 -10.21
CA PHE A 84 -3.24 -2.60 -9.32
C PHE A 84 -3.43 -2.08 -7.90
N PHE A 85 -3.18 -2.96 -6.93
CA PHE A 85 -3.24 -2.65 -5.51
C PHE A 85 -2.14 -3.42 -4.76
N CYS A 86 -1.48 -2.73 -3.84
CA CYS A 86 -0.61 -3.36 -2.85
C CYS A 86 -0.79 -2.68 -1.49
N CYS A 87 -0.46 -3.41 -0.44
CA CYS A 87 -0.34 -2.89 0.91
C CYS A 87 0.93 -3.39 1.60
N CYS A 88 1.36 -2.67 2.62
CA CYS A 88 2.59 -2.92 3.35
C CYS A 88 2.52 -2.36 4.78
N GLU A 89 3.40 -2.84 5.65
CA GLU A 89 3.63 -2.38 7.02
C GLU A 89 4.92 -1.56 7.12
N GLY A 90 4.85 -0.50 7.94
CA GLY A 90 5.95 0.43 8.17
C GLY A 90 5.66 1.82 7.62
N ASN A 91 6.22 2.83 8.28
CA ASN A 91 6.01 4.22 7.87
C ASN A 91 6.50 4.45 6.44
N TYR A 92 5.66 5.10 5.63
CA TYR A 92 5.95 5.46 4.24
C TYR A 92 6.28 4.28 3.32
N CYS A 93 5.98 3.03 3.71
CA CYS A 93 6.33 1.84 2.92
C CYS A 93 5.70 1.85 1.51
N ASN A 94 4.60 2.59 1.34
CA ASN A 94 3.91 2.78 0.06
C ASN A 94 4.53 3.87 -0.84
N GLU A 95 5.68 4.46 -0.46
CA GLU A 95 6.43 5.37 -1.32
C GLU A 95 6.80 4.68 -2.64
N LYS A 96 7.34 3.46 -2.54
CA LYS A 96 7.67 2.59 -3.67
C LYS A 96 6.63 1.49 -3.78
N PHE A 97 6.27 1.15 -5.01
CA PHE A 97 5.36 0.05 -5.30
C PHE A 97 5.82 -0.68 -6.56
N THR A 98 5.57 -1.99 -6.61
CA THR A 98 5.93 -2.84 -7.74
C THR A 98 4.83 -3.84 -8.06
N HIS A 99 4.86 -4.40 -9.26
CA HIS A 99 4.02 -5.53 -9.66
C HIS A 99 4.90 -6.74 -9.93
N LEU A 100 4.65 -7.84 -9.20
CA LEU A 100 5.31 -9.12 -9.38
C LEU A 100 4.20 -10.19 -9.38
N PRO A 101 3.66 -10.57 -10.55
CA PRO A 101 2.60 -11.57 -10.60
C PRO A 101 3.12 -12.90 -10.04
N GLU A 102 2.36 -13.52 -9.14
CA GLU A 102 2.72 -14.84 -8.63
C GLU A 102 2.68 -15.84 -9.78
N VAL A 103 3.84 -16.39 -10.14
CA VAL A 103 3.92 -17.45 -11.14
C VAL A 103 3.38 -18.72 -10.47
N THR A 104 2.12 -19.03 -10.73
CA THR A 104 1.59 -20.38 -10.50
C THR A 104 2.31 -21.32 -11.47
N GLY A 105 3.47 -21.84 -11.05
CA GLY A 105 4.08 -22.99 -11.71
C GLY A 105 3.08 -24.16 -11.70
N PRO A 106 3.05 -25.02 -12.74
CA PRO A 106 2.21 -26.20 -12.69
C PRO A 106 2.70 -27.13 -11.56
N GLU A 107 1.77 -27.55 -10.68
CA GLU A 107 1.95 -28.69 -9.75
C GLU A 107 2.31 -29.98 -10.50
#